data_AF-A0A9D6JE32-F1
#
_entry.id   AF-A0A9D6JE32-F1
#
_cell.length_a   1.000
_cell.length_b   1.000
_cell.length_c   1.000
_cell.angle_alpha   90.00
_cell.angle_beta   90.00
_cell.angle_gamma   90.00
#
_symmetry.space_group_name_H-M   'P 1'
#
loop_
_entity.id
_entity.type
_entity.pdbx_description
1 polymer ?
#
loop_
_entity_poly.entity_id
_entity_poly.type
_entity_poly.pdbx_seq_one_letter_code
_entity_poly.pdbx_strand_id
1 'polypeptide(L)' 'MKTKMVPMLLSLFTLLLVAAPVAWSAEPIHIAVSAPLTGNFAEYGQNWQKAISMAVEWINAAGGIKG' A
#
# COMPACT_ATOMS: atom_id res chain seq x y z
N MET A 1 0.22 -43.42 10.94
CA MET A 1 0.18 -42.31 9.95
C MET A 1 -0.37 -41.00 10.51
N LYS A 2 -1.47 -40.99 11.27
CA LYS A 2 -2.15 -39.76 11.74
C LYS A 2 -1.29 -38.83 12.64
N THR A 3 -0.37 -39.38 13.43
CA THR A 3 0.50 -38.61 14.36
C THR A 3 1.61 -37.82 13.68
N LYS A 4 2.04 -38.20 12.46
CA LYS A 4 3.02 -37.44 11.66
C LYS A 4 2.36 -36.39 10.77
N MET A 5 1.04 -36.46 10.58
CA MET A 5 0.30 -35.55 9.71
C MET A 5 0.08 -34.17 10.33
N VAL A 6 -0.12 -34.10 11.65
CA VAL A 6 -0.31 -32.82 12.37
C VAL A 6 0.93 -31.90 12.27
N PRO A 7 2.16 -32.35 12.59
CA PRO A 7 3.34 -31.49 12.42
C PRO A 7 3.62 -31.16 10.95
N MET A 8 3.27 -32.04 10.01
CA MET A 8 3.38 -31.81 8.56
C MET A 8 2.39 -30.75 8.06
N LEU A 9 1.14 -30.79 8.54
CA LEU A 9 0.13 -29.76 8.25
C LEU A 9 0.51 -28.42 8.88
N LEU A 10 1.05 -28.41 10.10
CA LEU A 10 1.54 -27.19 10.75
C LEU A 10 2.70 -26.56 9.96
N SER A 11 3.66 -27.37 9.51
CA SER A 11 4.81 -26.88 8.74
C SER A 11 4.39 -26.42 7.34
N LEU A 12 3.43 -27.09 6.70
CA LEU A 12 2.87 -26.63 5.42
C LEU A 12 2.08 -25.31 5.58
N PHE A 13 1.34 -25.16 6.67
CA PHE A 13 0.62 -23.92 6.98
C PHE A 13 1.58 -22.76 7.27
N THR A 14 2.70 -23.04 7.94
CA THR A 14 3.75 -22.06 8.20
C THR A 14 4.45 -21.65 6.89
N LEU A 15 4.72 -22.60 5.99
CA LEU A 15 5.30 -22.32 4.68
C LEU A 15 4.38 -21.45 3.80
N LEU A 16 3.06 -21.67 3.87
CA LEU A 16 2.06 -20.85 3.17
C LEU A 16 1.98 -19.41 3.72
N LEU A 17 2.23 -19.20 5.01
CA LEU A 17 2.28 -17.85 5.61
C LEU A 17 3.53 -17.07 5.18
N VAL A 18 4.65 -17.75 4.95
CA VAL A 18 5.93 -17.13 4.54
C VAL A 18 6.00 -16.93 3.01
N ALA A 19 5.17 -17.64 2.24
CA ALA A 19 5.09 -17.51 0.80
C ALA A 19 4.31 -16.27 0.31
N ALA A 20 3.86 -15.39 1.22
CA ALA A 20 3.36 -14.09 0.82
C ALA A 20 4.46 -13.38 0.00
N PRO A 21 4.15 -12.87 -1.21
CA PRO A 21 5.14 -12.17 -2.00
C PRO A 21 5.69 -11.03 -1.14
N VAL A 22 6.99 -11.08 -0.85
CA VAL A 22 7.73 -9.90 -0.39
C VAL A 22 7.59 -8.91 -1.53
N ALA A 23 6.65 -7.98 -1.42
CA ALA A 23 6.61 -6.82 -2.27
C ALA A 23 7.95 -6.11 -2.02
N TRP A 24 8.89 -6.26 -2.95
CA TRP A 24 10.06 -5.39 -2.98
C TRP A 24 9.51 -3.99 -3.12
N SER A 25 9.61 -3.21 -2.04
CA SER A 25 9.23 -1.80 -2.06
C SER A 25 10.01 -1.16 -3.19
N ALA A 26 9.33 -0.85 -4.29
CA ALA A 26 9.89 0.06 -5.27
C ALA A 26 10.20 1.38 -4.55
N GLU A 27 11.21 2.10 -5.02
CA GLU A 27 11.47 3.45 -4.55
C GLU A 27 10.18 4.28 -4.66
N PRO A 28 9.79 5.05 -3.63
CA PRO A 28 8.56 5.82 -3.66
C PRO A 28 8.49 6.73 -4.89
N ILE A 29 7.37 6.69 -5.59
CA ILE A 29 7.10 7.63 -6.69
C ILE A 29 6.73 8.98 -6.06
N HIS A 30 7.60 9.97 -6.19
CA HIS A 30 7.33 11.32 -5.74
C HIS A 30 6.51 12.10 -6.78
N ILE A 31 5.36 12.63 -6.36
CA ILE A 31 4.47 13.44 -7.19
C ILE A 31 4.44 14.86 -6.61
N ALA A 32 4.77 15.84 -7.45
CA ALA A 32 4.65 17.25 -7.08
C ALA A 32 3.23 17.77 -7.41
N VAL A 33 2.64 18.51 -6.48
CA VAL A 33 1.34 19.16 -6.67
C VAL A 33 1.53 20.67 -6.58
N SER A 34 1.31 21.36 -7.69
CA SER A 34 1.26 22.83 -7.72
C SER A 34 -0.18 23.28 -7.45
N ALA A 35 -0.43 23.80 -6.25
CA ALA A 35 -1.75 24.26 -5.83
C ALA A 35 -1.65 25.60 -5.08
N PRO A 36 -2.65 26.49 -5.21
CA PRO A 36 -2.70 27.72 -4.43
C PRO A 36 -3.12 27.39 -2.99
N LEU A 37 -2.16 27.07 -2.12
CA LEU A 37 -2.44 26.69 -0.72
C LEU A 37 -2.81 27.89 0.17
N THR A 38 -2.57 29.11 -0.33
CA THR A 38 -2.80 30.38 0.38
C THR A 38 -3.43 31.43 -0.54
N GLY A 39 -3.85 32.56 0.03
CA GLY A 39 -4.47 33.67 -0.70
C GLY A 39 -5.95 33.42 -1.04
N ASN A 40 -6.48 34.19 -1.99
CA ASN A 40 -7.91 34.20 -2.31
C ASN A 40 -8.46 32.86 -2.82
N PHE A 41 -7.58 31.97 -3.31
CA PHE A 41 -7.94 30.67 -3.87
C PHE A 41 -7.46 29.50 -3.00
N ALA A 42 -7.10 29.77 -1.73
CA ALA A 42 -6.59 28.77 -0.78
C ALA A 42 -7.51 27.56 -0.63
N GLU A 43 -8.84 27.79 -0.59
CA GLU A 43 -9.84 26.74 -0.45
C GLU A 43 -9.71 25.69 -1.57
N TYR A 44 -9.52 26.12 -2.82
CA TYR A 44 -9.32 25.21 -3.94
C TYR A 44 -8.02 24.41 -3.77
N GLY A 45 -6.92 25.07 -3.40
CA GLY A 45 -5.64 24.36 -3.23
C GLY A 45 -5.65 23.37 -2.07
N GLN A 46 -6.32 23.69 -0.96
CA GLN A 46 -6.52 22.76 0.17
C GLN A 46 -7.36 21.56 -0.24
N ASN A 47 -8.43 21.78 -1.02
CA ASN A 47 -9.24 20.70 -1.57
C ASN A 47 -8.43 19.80 -2.53
N TRP A 48 -7.54 20.38 -3.35
CA TRP A 48 -6.65 19.60 -4.22
C TRP A 48 -5.69 18.74 -3.40
N GLN A 49 -5.03 19.34 -2.41
CA GLN A 49 -4.10 18.61 -1.53
C GLN A 49 -4.82 17.44 -0.85
N LYS A 50 -6.00 17.68 -0.28
CA LYS A 50 -6.79 16.63 0.37
C LYS A 50 -7.18 15.51 -0.60
N ALA A 51 -7.69 15.85 -1.78
CA ALA A 51 -8.11 14.87 -2.77
C ALA A 51 -6.94 14.01 -3.27
N ILE A 52 -5.79 14.62 -3.53
CA ILE A 52 -4.61 13.92 -4.01
C ILE A 52 -4.03 13.02 -2.91
N SER A 53 -3.93 13.49 -1.66
CA SER A 53 -3.50 12.66 -0.55
C SER A 53 -4.40 11.43 -0.37
N MET A 54 -5.72 11.61 -0.41
CA MET A 54 -6.68 10.50 -0.33
C MET A 54 -6.50 9.50 -1.49
N ALA A 55 -6.25 9.98 -2.70
CA ALA A 55 -6.01 9.12 -3.85
C ALA A 55 -4.71 8.32 -3.70
N VAL A 56 -3.63 8.96 -3.24
CA VAL A 56 -2.33 8.30 -2.98
C VAL A 56 -2.50 7.22 -1.91
N GLU A 57 -3.19 7.51 -0.81
CA GLU A 57 -3.48 6.53 0.24
C GLU A 57 -4.26 5.33 -0.30
N TRP A 58 -5.34 5.59 -1.06
CA TRP A 58 -6.16 4.54 -1.63
C TRP A 58 -5.40 3.66 -2.63
N ILE A 59 -4.60 4.26 -3.52
CA ILE A 59 -3.79 3.53 -4.50
C ILE A 59 -2.73 2.69 -3.80
N ASN A 60 -2.01 3.24 -2.81
CA ASN A 60 -1.00 2.50 -2.08
C ASN A 60 -1.61 1.34 -1.29
N ALA A 61 -2.79 1.53 -0.68
CA ALA A 61 -3.52 0.45 -0.02
C ALA A 61 -3.97 -0.67 -0.97
N ALA A 62 -4.15 -0.36 -2.26
CA ALA A 62 -4.49 -1.32 -3.30
C ALA A 62 -3.27 -2.03 -3.94
N GLY A 63 -2.06 -1.83 -3.41
CA GLY A 63 -0.83 -2.41 -3.95
C GLY A 63 -0.10 -1.51 -4.95
N GLY A 64 -0.27 -0.20 -4.83
CA GLY A 64 0.57 0.79 -5.52
C GLY A 64 0.50 0.74 -7.05
N ILE A 65 1.45 1.42 -7.69
CA ILE A 65 1.59 1.43 -9.15
C ILE A 65 2.61 0.38 -9.54
N LYS A 66 2.13 -0.73 -10.12
CA LYS A 66 2.94 -1.91 -10.49
C LYS A 66 3.56 -2.66 -9.29
N GLY A 67 2.95 -2.57 -8.10
CA GLY A 67 3.28 -3.38 -6.92
C GLY A 67 3.77 -2.58 -5.74
#